data_AF-A0AAU9WR24-F1
#
_entry.id   AF-A0AAU9WR24-F1
#
_cell.length_a   1.000
_cell.length_b   1.000
_cell.length_c   1.000
_cell.angle_alpha   90.00
_cell.angle_beta   90.00
_cell.angle_gamma   90.00
#
_symmetry.space_group_name_H-M   'P 1'
#
loop_
_entity.id
_entity.type
_entity.pdbx_description
1 polymer ?
#
loop_
_entity_poly.entity_id
_entity_poly.type
_entity_poly.pdbx_seq_one_letter_code
_entity_poly.pdbx_strand_id
1 'polypeptide(L)'
;MQEMPNFVREFKCKPDQKYYGFTSWDDFFTREFRDGIRPVESPDDDSIVANACESAPYQISTAVKKRDFFWIKHQRYSLDFILNMSDLGKQFHGGTVYQAFLSATSYHRWHSPVSGTIYKTELVDGSYYSATHDIQDDPASPNMSQAYLAQVASRGIIYIKADNPDIGLMCFVSIGMSEVSSNEITVEEKDKVKKGDQLGMFHYGGSTHLLIFRPGVNIKFDTRGQTPGLDTKNIPVKSKIATVHPSI
;
A
#
# COMPACT_ATOMS: atom_id res chain seq x y z
N MET A 1 0.53 25.68 1.33
CA MET A 1 -0.12 24.79 2.32
C MET A 1 -1.63 24.62 2.09
N GLN A 2 -2.23 25.15 1.01
CA GLN A 2 -3.67 24.96 0.71
C GLN A 2 -4.06 23.48 0.64
N GLU A 3 -3.21 22.63 0.08
CA GLU A 3 -3.42 21.17 0.02
C GLU A 3 -3.26 20.45 1.37
N MET A 4 -2.67 21.09 2.39
CA MET A 4 -2.42 20.52 3.72
C MET A 4 -2.72 21.56 4.81
N PRO A 5 -3.99 21.97 4.99
CA PRO A 5 -4.34 23.10 5.85
C PRO A 5 -3.98 22.90 7.32
N ASN A 6 -3.87 21.64 7.78
CA ASN A 6 -3.52 21.29 9.16
C ASN A 6 -2.06 20.86 9.34
N PHE A 7 -1.18 21.14 8.36
CA PHE A 7 0.18 20.57 8.31
C PHE A 7 0.97 20.66 9.62
N VAL A 8 0.99 21.85 10.25
CA VAL A 8 1.76 22.08 11.49
C VAL A 8 1.21 21.26 12.67
N ARG A 9 -0.11 21.02 12.69
CA ARG A 9 -0.77 20.21 13.72
C ARG A 9 -0.55 18.73 13.49
N GLU A 10 -0.49 18.30 12.24
CA GLU A 10 -0.45 16.89 11.88
C GLU A 10 0.97 16.33 11.81
N PHE A 11 1.94 17.10 11.32
CA PHE A 11 3.28 16.59 11.02
C PHE A 11 4.34 17.13 11.98
N LYS A 12 5.34 16.29 12.27
CA LYS A 12 6.56 16.69 12.97
C LYS A 12 7.32 17.66 12.06
N CYS A 13 7.36 18.93 12.48
CA CYS A 13 8.02 20.00 11.75
C CYS A 13 8.41 21.14 12.71
N LYS A 14 9.21 22.08 12.22
CA LYS A 14 9.71 23.28 12.92
C LYS A 14 9.14 24.54 12.24
N PRO A 15 7.94 25.02 12.64
CA PRO A 15 7.20 26.05 11.91
C PRO A 15 7.91 27.41 11.81
N ASP A 16 8.85 27.66 12.72
CA ASP A 16 9.69 28.84 12.81
C ASP A 16 10.93 28.79 11.90
N GLN A 17 11.22 27.64 11.30
CA GLN A 17 12.37 27.44 10.40
C GLN A 17 11.97 27.49 8.93
N LYS A 18 12.94 27.84 8.07
CA LYS A 18 12.77 27.78 6.62
C LYS A 18 12.34 26.37 6.21
N TYR A 19 11.39 26.29 5.29
CA TYR A 19 10.79 25.02 4.83
C TYR A 19 10.27 24.14 5.98
N TYR A 20 9.83 24.74 7.09
CA TYR A 20 9.34 24.00 8.26
C TYR A 20 10.38 23.03 8.85
N GLY A 21 11.67 23.27 8.62
CA GLY A 21 12.78 22.45 9.12
C GLY A 21 13.20 21.27 8.23
N PHE A 22 12.54 21.06 7.08
CA PHE A 22 12.93 20.02 6.11
C PHE A 22 14.14 20.46 5.29
N THR A 23 15.09 19.54 5.11
CA THR A 23 16.40 19.76 4.48
C THR A 23 16.44 19.42 2.99
N SER A 24 15.52 18.58 2.54
CA SER A 24 15.35 18.19 1.15
C SER A 24 13.87 17.96 0.84
N TRP A 25 13.54 17.81 -0.45
CA TRP A 25 12.19 17.43 -0.83
C TRP A 25 11.84 16.02 -0.33
N ASP A 26 12.82 15.12 -0.31
CA ASP A 26 12.61 13.76 0.17
C ASP A 26 12.37 13.69 1.69
N ASP A 27 13.05 14.53 2.46
CA ASP A 27 12.82 14.72 3.91
C ASP A 27 11.37 15.20 4.17
N PHE A 28 10.88 16.14 3.36
CA PHE A 28 9.46 16.54 3.40
C PHE A 28 8.50 15.43 2.93
N PHE A 29 8.90 14.66 1.92
CA PHE A 29 8.07 13.62 1.34
C PHE A 29 7.85 12.45 2.31
N THR A 30 8.91 12.07 3.01
CA THR A 30 8.95 11.02 4.06
C THR A 30 8.62 11.56 5.46
N ARG A 31 8.04 12.76 5.57
CA ARG A 31 7.64 13.41 6.83
C ARG A 31 6.83 12.48 7.74
N GLU A 32 6.97 12.70 9.04
CA GLU A 32 6.26 11.94 10.07
C GLU A 32 5.04 12.68 10.60
N PHE A 33 3.96 11.94 10.90
CA PHE A 33 2.91 12.47 11.74
C PHE A 33 3.44 12.74 13.16
N ARG A 34 2.88 13.74 13.83
CA ARG A 34 3.00 13.89 15.28
C ARG A 34 2.31 12.71 15.96
N ASP A 35 2.76 12.40 17.16
CA ASP A 35 2.21 11.31 17.95
C ASP A 35 0.70 11.53 18.20
N GLY A 36 -0.09 10.46 18.09
CA GLY A 36 -1.54 10.50 18.33
C GLY A 36 -2.41 10.99 17.17
N ILE A 37 -1.85 11.50 16.06
CA ILE A 37 -2.63 12.01 14.91
C ILE A 37 -3.32 10.89 14.11
N ARG A 38 -2.73 9.70 14.12
CA ARG A 38 -3.26 8.49 13.48
C ARG A 38 -3.19 7.33 14.49
N PRO A 39 -4.13 7.22 15.44
CA PRO A 39 -4.21 6.06 16.31
C PRO A 39 -4.65 4.83 15.49
N VAL A 40 -4.23 3.65 15.92
CA VAL A 40 -4.70 2.39 15.32
C VAL A 40 -6.16 2.18 15.68
N GLU A 41 -7.02 1.96 14.69
CA GLU A 41 -8.41 1.61 14.92
C GLU A 41 -8.51 0.14 15.35
N SER A 42 -9.17 -0.10 16.48
CA SER A 42 -9.30 -1.43 17.11
C SER A 42 -7.95 -2.14 17.30
N PRO A 43 -7.01 -1.58 18.08
CA PRO A 43 -5.64 -2.07 18.19
C PRO A 43 -5.54 -3.52 18.69
N ASP A 44 -6.49 -3.94 19.54
CA ASP A 44 -6.50 -5.26 20.20
C ASP A 44 -7.40 -6.29 19.49
N ASP A 45 -8.01 -5.93 18.36
CA ASP A 45 -8.87 -6.83 17.58
C ASP A 45 -8.16 -7.33 16.31
N ASP A 46 -7.56 -8.51 16.38
CA ASP A 46 -6.83 -9.10 15.25
C ASP A 46 -7.75 -9.59 14.10
N SER A 47 -9.08 -9.49 14.23
CA SER A 47 -10.00 -9.67 13.09
C SER A 47 -10.04 -8.44 12.16
N ILE A 48 -9.58 -7.29 12.65
CA ILE A 48 -9.59 -6.03 11.90
C ILE A 48 -8.27 -5.83 11.16
N VAL A 49 -8.37 -5.69 9.84
CA VAL A 49 -7.27 -5.26 8.98
C VAL A 49 -7.23 -3.73 8.95
N ALA A 50 -6.11 -3.15 9.38
CA ALA A 50 -5.86 -1.72 9.32
C ALA A 50 -5.35 -1.30 7.94
N ASN A 51 -5.62 -0.05 7.56
CA ASN A 51 -5.10 0.53 6.34
C ASN A 51 -3.58 0.67 6.46
N ALA A 52 -2.84 0.07 5.55
CA ALA A 52 -1.38 0.10 5.60
C ALA A 52 -0.83 1.48 5.22
N CYS A 53 -1.56 2.26 4.42
CA CYS A 53 -1.13 3.55 3.89
C CYS A 53 -2.21 4.63 4.11
N GLU A 54 -1.84 5.91 4.03
CA GLU A 54 -2.80 7.02 3.91
C GLU A 54 -3.18 7.10 2.42
N SER A 55 -4.20 6.35 2.01
CA SER A 55 -4.40 5.97 0.60
C SER A 55 -5.85 5.83 0.19
N ALA A 56 -6.14 6.04 -1.08
CA ALA A 56 -7.46 5.98 -1.68
C ALA A 56 -7.75 4.60 -2.31
N PRO A 57 -8.85 3.90 -1.97
CA PRO A 57 -9.18 2.60 -2.53
C PRO A 57 -9.29 2.62 -4.06
N TYR A 58 -8.46 1.85 -4.75
CA TYR A 58 -8.45 1.82 -6.21
C TYR A 58 -9.20 0.60 -6.76
N GLN A 59 -8.88 -0.60 -6.28
CA GLN A 59 -9.49 -1.82 -6.78
C GLN A 59 -9.52 -2.94 -5.72
N ILE A 60 -10.60 -3.72 -5.73
CA ILE A 60 -10.70 -4.98 -4.98
C ILE A 60 -10.95 -6.09 -6.00
N SER A 61 -10.09 -7.10 -6.01
CA SER A 61 -10.19 -8.24 -6.93
C SER A 61 -10.17 -9.54 -6.15
N THR A 62 -11.17 -10.39 -6.36
CA THR A 62 -11.28 -11.72 -5.75
C THR A 62 -11.00 -12.81 -6.79
N ALA A 63 -10.63 -14.00 -6.32
CA ALA A 63 -10.30 -15.15 -7.16
C ALA A 63 -9.17 -14.85 -8.19
N VAL A 64 -8.13 -14.12 -7.76
CA VAL A 64 -7.05 -13.67 -8.63
C VAL A 64 -6.24 -14.85 -9.16
N LYS A 65 -5.96 -14.87 -10.47
CA LYS A 65 -5.34 -16.01 -11.16
C LYS A 65 -3.81 -15.98 -11.10
N LYS A 66 -3.21 -17.16 -11.31
CA LYS A 66 -1.75 -17.34 -11.48
C LYS A 66 -1.20 -16.46 -12.61
N ARG A 67 -1.79 -16.61 -13.80
CA ARG A 67 -1.55 -15.81 -15.01
C ARG A 67 -2.90 -15.33 -15.52
N ASP A 68 -2.94 -14.10 -15.98
CA ASP A 68 -4.12 -13.57 -16.65
C ASP A 68 -3.71 -12.74 -17.86
N PHE A 69 -4.66 -12.55 -18.78
CA PHE A 69 -4.44 -11.72 -19.95
C PHE A 69 -4.40 -10.24 -19.54
N PHE A 70 -3.33 -9.57 -19.96
CA PHE A 70 -3.24 -8.13 -19.90
C PHE A 70 -4.04 -7.53 -21.07
N TRP A 71 -5.06 -6.72 -20.76
CA TRP A 71 -5.74 -5.89 -21.75
C TRP A 71 -5.81 -4.45 -21.25
N ILE A 72 -5.46 -3.49 -22.10
CA ILE A 72 -5.59 -2.07 -21.79
C ILE A 72 -7.07 -1.77 -21.45
N LYS A 73 -7.30 -1.21 -20.25
CA LYS A 73 -8.58 -0.79 -19.66
C LYS A 73 -9.49 -1.85 -18.99
N HIS A 74 -8.97 -3.03 -18.63
CA HIS A 74 -9.49 -3.87 -17.52
C HIS A 74 -8.36 -4.78 -17.00
N GLN A 75 -7.24 -4.14 -16.65
CA GLN A 75 -5.97 -4.78 -16.31
C GLN A 75 -6.12 -5.73 -15.12
N ARG A 76 -5.83 -7.01 -15.35
CA ARG A 76 -5.90 -8.05 -14.31
C ARG A 76 -4.53 -8.26 -13.68
N TYR A 77 -4.52 -8.60 -12.39
CA TYR A 77 -3.31 -8.93 -11.66
C TYR A 77 -2.78 -10.30 -12.09
N SER A 78 -1.48 -10.37 -12.36
CA SER A 78 -0.74 -11.64 -12.39
C SER A 78 0.02 -11.77 -11.08
N LEU A 79 -0.44 -12.65 -10.18
CA LEU A 79 0.21 -12.85 -8.88
C LEU A 79 1.65 -13.35 -9.04
N ASP A 80 1.91 -14.17 -10.07
CA ASP A 80 3.26 -14.63 -10.38
C ASP A 80 4.19 -13.44 -10.67
N PHE A 81 3.74 -12.42 -11.42
CA PHE A 81 4.59 -11.26 -11.72
C PHE A 81 4.71 -10.31 -10.52
N ILE A 82 3.60 -10.01 -9.84
CA ILE A 82 3.59 -9.14 -8.65
C ILE A 82 4.53 -9.70 -7.59
N LEU A 83 4.48 -11.00 -7.35
CA LEU A 83 5.26 -11.69 -6.31
C LEU A 83 6.59 -12.24 -6.85
N ASN A 84 7.13 -11.61 -7.90
CA ASN A 84 8.46 -11.87 -8.48
C ASN A 84 8.75 -13.35 -8.76
N MET A 85 7.77 -14.07 -9.29
CA MET A 85 7.83 -15.50 -9.62
C MET A 85 8.18 -16.39 -8.42
N SER A 86 8.03 -15.88 -7.19
CA SER A 86 8.31 -16.58 -5.95
C SER A 86 7.41 -17.79 -5.77
N ASP A 87 7.96 -18.90 -5.27
CA ASP A 87 7.18 -20.08 -4.91
C ASP A 87 6.15 -19.79 -3.82
N LEU A 88 6.40 -18.80 -2.95
CA LEU A 88 5.42 -18.33 -1.97
C LEU A 88 4.18 -17.74 -2.65
N GLY A 89 4.33 -17.15 -3.84
CA GLY A 89 3.24 -16.59 -4.62
C GLY A 89 2.15 -17.60 -4.94
N LYS A 90 2.50 -18.88 -5.07
CA LYS A 90 1.56 -19.98 -5.32
C LYS A 90 0.52 -20.14 -4.21
N GLN A 91 0.85 -19.76 -2.98
CA GLN A 91 -0.08 -19.82 -1.85
C GLN A 91 -1.21 -18.79 -1.94
N PHE A 92 -1.04 -17.75 -2.76
CA PHE A 92 -2.00 -16.66 -2.93
C PHE A 92 -2.90 -16.83 -4.16
N HIS A 93 -2.66 -17.86 -4.98
CA HIS A 93 -3.47 -18.13 -6.18
C HIS A 93 -4.93 -18.39 -5.79
N GLY A 94 -5.87 -17.73 -6.46
CA GLY A 94 -7.29 -17.75 -6.12
C GLY A 94 -7.67 -16.86 -4.94
N GLY A 95 -6.71 -16.11 -4.40
CA GLY A 95 -6.89 -15.20 -3.28
C GLY A 95 -7.54 -13.86 -3.66
N THR A 96 -7.40 -12.91 -2.74
CA THR A 96 -8.01 -11.58 -2.82
C THR A 96 -6.94 -10.50 -2.76
N VAL A 97 -7.05 -9.49 -3.62
CA VAL A 97 -6.16 -8.33 -3.69
C VAL A 97 -6.97 -7.06 -3.42
N TYR A 98 -6.49 -6.25 -2.49
CA TYR A 98 -6.89 -4.85 -2.31
C TYR A 98 -5.76 -3.95 -2.81
N GLN A 99 -6.06 -3.04 -3.72
CA GLN A 99 -5.14 -2.01 -4.20
C GLN A 99 -5.63 -0.63 -3.81
N ALA A 100 -4.72 0.22 -3.36
CA ALA A 100 -5.01 1.62 -3.08
C ALA A 100 -3.82 2.53 -3.41
N PHE A 101 -4.17 3.73 -3.87
CA PHE A 101 -3.28 4.73 -4.43
C PHE A 101 -2.89 5.80 -3.41
N LEU A 102 -1.64 6.27 -3.45
CA LEU A 102 -1.18 7.40 -2.65
C LEU A 102 -0.88 8.57 -3.60
N SER A 103 -1.61 9.67 -3.44
CA SER A 103 -1.30 10.91 -4.14
C SER A 103 0.02 11.50 -3.63
N ALA A 104 0.66 12.38 -4.40
CA ALA A 104 1.91 13.05 -4.00
C ALA A 104 1.81 13.83 -2.67
N THR A 105 0.60 14.23 -2.26
CA THR A 105 0.33 14.92 -0.99
C THR A 105 0.00 13.98 0.17
N SER A 106 -0.12 12.68 -0.09
CA SER A 106 -0.38 11.66 0.95
C SER A 106 0.81 11.50 1.91
N TYR A 107 0.60 10.75 2.98
CA TYR A 107 1.67 10.31 3.87
C TYR A 107 2.27 9.01 3.31
N HIS A 108 3.59 9.00 3.07
CA HIS A 108 4.27 7.99 2.26
C HIS A 108 5.04 6.94 3.06
N ARG A 109 4.78 6.83 4.35
CA ARG A 109 5.25 5.68 5.13
C ARG A 109 4.12 4.66 5.26
N TRP A 110 4.47 3.39 5.12
CA TRP A 110 3.52 2.28 5.25
C TRP A 110 3.66 1.58 6.59
N HIS A 111 2.54 1.03 7.04
CA HIS A 111 2.36 0.43 8.34
C HIS A 111 1.78 -0.97 8.23
N SER A 112 2.02 -1.80 9.24
CA SER A 112 1.56 -3.17 9.26
C SER A 112 0.04 -3.21 9.35
N PRO A 113 -0.66 -3.86 8.40
CA PRO A 113 -2.11 -3.94 8.41
C PRO A 113 -2.64 -4.90 9.49
N VAL A 114 -1.78 -5.79 10.00
CA VAL A 114 -2.10 -6.84 10.98
C VAL A 114 -0.95 -7.02 11.97
N SER A 115 -1.24 -7.55 13.16
CA SER A 115 -0.20 -8.05 14.06
C SER A 115 0.34 -9.38 13.55
N GLY A 116 1.64 -9.62 13.70
CA GLY A 116 2.24 -10.87 13.24
C GLY A 116 3.75 -10.89 13.25
N THR A 117 4.31 -11.79 12.45
CA THR A 117 5.75 -11.96 12.26
C THR A 117 6.11 -11.72 10.81
N ILE A 118 7.13 -10.91 10.56
CA ILE A 118 7.69 -10.75 9.21
C ILE A 118 8.30 -12.07 8.79
N TYR A 119 7.76 -12.67 7.73
CA TYR A 119 8.15 -13.99 7.24
C TYR A 119 9.26 -13.91 6.20
N LYS A 120 9.15 -12.96 5.27
CA LYS A 120 10.13 -12.69 4.21
C LYS A 120 9.96 -11.26 3.71
N THR A 121 11.06 -10.62 3.35
CA THR A 121 11.07 -9.33 2.66
C THR A 121 11.83 -9.42 1.34
N GLU A 122 11.44 -8.64 0.34
CA GLU A 122 12.12 -8.61 -0.96
C GLU A 122 12.00 -7.22 -1.60
N LEU A 123 13.12 -6.66 -2.06
CA LEU A 123 13.13 -5.51 -2.96
C LEU A 123 13.36 -6.00 -4.38
N VAL A 124 12.48 -5.61 -5.28
CA VAL A 124 12.53 -6.03 -6.68
C VAL A 124 12.72 -4.80 -7.54
N ASP A 125 13.76 -4.80 -8.36
CA ASP A 125 13.98 -3.76 -9.36
C ASP A 125 12.88 -3.82 -10.44
N GLY A 126 12.57 -2.68 -11.04
CA GLY A 126 11.54 -2.62 -12.07
C GLY A 126 11.72 -1.47 -13.04
N SER A 127 10.76 -1.35 -13.96
CA SER A 127 10.75 -0.37 -15.03
C SER A 127 9.57 0.59 -14.90
N TYR A 128 9.75 1.81 -15.38
CA TYR A 128 8.77 2.88 -15.31
C TYR A 128 8.55 3.51 -16.68
N TYR A 129 7.34 4.02 -16.88
CA TYR A 129 6.97 4.77 -18.08
C TYR A 129 6.48 6.15 -17.64
N SER A 130 7.16 7.20 -18.10
CA SER A 130 6.71 8.57 -17.83
C SER A 130 5.47 8.90 -18.67
N ALA A 131 4.66 9.84 -18.19
CA ALA A 131 3.59 10.45 -18.96
C ALA A 131 4.07 11.78 -19.54
N THR A 132 3.70 12.09 -20.78
CA THR A 132 3.90 13.44 -21.33
C THR A 132 2.92 14.40 -20.67
N HIS A 133 3.42 15.51 -20.13
CA HIS A 133 2.64 16.50 -19.37
C HIS A 133 1.45 17.09 -20.16
N ASP A 134 1.56 17.11 -21.48
CA ASP A 134 0.60 17.80 -22.37
C ASP A 134 -0.54 16.88 -22.84
N ILE A 135 -0.52 15.59 -22.48
CA ILE A 135 -1.58 14.64 -22.84
C ILE A 135 -2.40 14.34 -21.59
N GLN A 136 -3.63 14.88 -21.58
CA GLN A 136 -4.63 14.52 -20.58
C GLN A 136 -5.19 13.12 -20.87
N ASP A 137 -5.54 12.39 -19.82
CA ASP A 137 -6.20 11.08 -19.88
C ASP A 137 -5.46 9.99 -20.68
N ASP A 138 -4.13 10.08 -20.81
CA ASP A 138 -3.32 9.04 -21.45
C ASP A 138 -3.51 7.69 -20.72
N PRO A 139 -4.07 6.65 -21.38
CA PRO A 139 -4.24 5.34 -20.77
C PRO A 139 -2.93 4.64 -20.39
N ALA A 140 -1.80 5.04 -20.99
CA ALA A 140 -0.48 4.56 -20.64
C ALA A 140 0.15 5.33 -19.48
N SER A 141 -0.44 6.46 -19.06
CA SER A 141 0.05 7.22 -17.93
C SER A 141 0.01 6.40 -16.62
N PRO A 142 0.88 6.70 -15.65
CA PRO A 142 0.97 5.93 -14.42
C PRO A 142 -0.35 5.84 -13.65
N ASN A 143 -1.09 6.96 -13.55
CA ASN A 143 -2.36 7.01 -12.84
C ASN A 143 -3.41 6.08 -13.46
N MET A 144 -3.40 5.97 -14.80
CA MET A 144 -4.37 5.17 -15.57
C MET A 144 -3.94 3.70 -15.77
N SER A 145 -2.71 3.33 -15.39
CA SER A 145 -2.10 2.01 -15.65
C SER A 145 -1.60 1.28 -14.39
N GLN A 146 -2.18 1.58 -13.22
CA GLN A 146 -1.70 1.08 -11.92
C GLN A 146 -1.63 -0.45 -11.80
N ALA A 147 -2.54 -1.20 -12.43
CA ALA A 147 -2.50 -2.66 -12.39
C ALA A 147 -1.42 -3.27 -13.32
N TYR A 148 -0.99 -2.55 -14.35
CA TYR A 148 0.21 -2.88 -15.11
C TYR A 148 1.47 -2.62 -14.28
N LEU A 149 1.56 -1.43 -13.68
CA LEU A 149 2.69 -1.02 -12.84
C LEU A 149 2.94 -2.03 -11.71
N ALA A 150 1.89 -2.58 -11.11
CA ALA A 150 2.03 -3.62 -10.09
C ALA A 150 2.87 -4.85 -10.49
N GLN A 151 3.01 -5.11 -11.79
CA GLN A 151 3.70 -6.28 -12.34
C GLN A 151 5.11 -5.95 -12.83
N VAL A 152 5.40 -4.68 -13.15
CA VAL A 152 6.63 -4.26 -13.86
C VAL A 152 7.48 -3.24 -13.10
N ALA A 153 6.89 -2.47 -12.19
CA ALA A 153 7.58 -1.42 -11.45
C ALA A 153 8.41 -1.98 -10.28
N SER A 154 9.34 -1.17 -9.75
CA SER A 154 10.03 -1.56 -8.51
C SER A 154 9.03 -1.64 -7.39
N ARG A 155 9.23 -2.64 -6.53
CA ARG A 155 8.31 -2.98 -5.47
C ARG A 155 9.04 -3.56 -4.27
N GLY A 156 8.53 -3.23 -3.09
CA GLY A 156 8.86 -3.91 -1.84
C GLY A 156 7.79 -4.94 -1.52
N ILE A 157 8.18 -6.18 -1.30
CA ILE A 157 7.27 -7.29 -0.98
C ILE A 157 7.55 -7.70 0.47
N ILE A 158 6.54 -7.67 1.33
CA ILE A 158 6.63 -8.03 2.74
C ILE A 158 5.58 -9.10 3.03
N TYR A 159 6.04 -10.32 3.27
CA TYR A 159 5.19 -11.43 3.71
C TYR A 159 5.05 -11.37 5.23
N ILE A 160 3.82 -11.36 5.73
CA ILE A 160 3.51 -11.28 7.16
C ILE A 160 2.72 -12.53 7.52
N LYS A 161 3.26 -13.32 8.46
CA LYS A 161 2.49 -14.39 9.10
C LYS A 161 1.68 -13.75 10.22
N ALA A 162 0.41 -13.47 9.95
CA ALA A 162 -0.50 -12.84 10.89
C ALA A 162 -0.70 -13.70 12.14
N ASP A 163 -0.87 -13.06 13.29
CA ASP A 163 -1.21 -13.73 14.54
C ASP A 163 -2.65 -14.29 14.49
N ASN A 164 -3.55 -13.65 13.71
CA ASN A 164 -4.85 -14.22 13.39
C ASN A 164 -4.73 -15.40 12.39
N PRO A 165 -5.08 -16.63 12.81
CA PRO A 165 -4.95 -17.81 11.95
C PRO A 165 -5.88 -17.80 10.73
N ASP A 166 -7.02 -17.10 10.79
CA ASP A 166 -7.97 -16.98 9.67
C ASP A 166 -7.39 -16.13 8.52
N ILE A 167 -6.39 -15.29 8.80
CA ILE A 167 -5.57 -14.60 7.79
C ILE A 167 -4.39 -15.50 7.40
N GLY A 168 -3.66 -15.98 8.40
CA GLY A 168 -2.40 -16.70 8.23
C GLY A 168 -1.36 -15.88 7.47
N LEU A 169 -0.75 -16.44 6.42
CA LEU A 169 0.22 -15.70 5.61
C LEU A 169 -0.50 -14.69 4.71
N MET A 170 -0.17 -13.41 4.83
CA MET A 170 -0.59 -12.34 3.92
C MET A 170 0.62 -11.61 3.32
N CYS A 171 0.40 -10.80 2.28
CA CYS A 171 1.48 -10.01 1.68
C CYS A 171 1.08 -8.53 1.57
N PHE A 172 1.97 -7.66 2.03
CA PHE A 172 1.97 -6.23 1.71
C PHE A 172 2.94 -6.00 0.55
N VAL A 173 2.52 -5.26 -0.47
CA VAL A 173 3.38 -4.90 -1.61
C VAL A 173 3.34 -3.39 -1.81
N SER A 174 4.47 -2.70 -1.62
CA SER A 174 4.66 -1.32 -2.05
C SER A 174 5.07 -1.29 -3.52
N ILE A 175 4.48 -0.42 -4.33
CA ILE A 175 4.77 -0.32 -5.78
C ILE A 175 5.08 1.15 -6.09
N GLY A 176 6.29 1.37 -6.60
CA GLY A 176 6.66 2.68 -7.11
C GLY A 176 5.90 3.00 -8.40
N MET A 177 5.59 4.27 -8.65
CA MET A 177 5.12 4.76 -9.95
C MET A 177 6.07 5.83 -10.47
N SER A 178 5.77 6.46 -11.61
CA SER A 178 6.73 7.40 -12.21
C SER A 178 7.16 8.50 -11.24
N GLU A 179 8.46 8.77 -11.25
CA GLU A 179 9.18 9.68 -10.35
C GLU A 179 9.45 9.15 -8.91
N VAL A 180 8.70 8.16 -8.39
CA VAL A 180 8.90 7.39 -7.11
C VAL A 180 9.24 5.96 -7.47
N SER A 181 10.52 5.66 -7.43
CA SER A 181 10.97 4.29 -7.67
C SER A 181 11.52 3.63 -6.42
N SER A 182 11.74 4.42 -5.36
CA SER A 182 12.49 3.98 -4.20
C SER A 182 11.55 3.45 -3.12
N ASN A 183 11.69 2.16 -2.85
CA ASN A 183 11.00 1.47 -1.77
C ASN A 183 12.03 1.18 -0.67
N GLU A 184 11.84 1.74 0.52
CA GLU A 184 12.66 1.41 1.68
C GLU A 184 11.84 0.49 2.62
N ILE A 185 12.34 -0.72 2.87
CA ILE A 185 11.79 -1.62 3.89
C ILE A 185 12.61 -1.44 5.16
N THR A 186 11.96 -1.17 6.29
CA THR A 186 12.63 -0.91 7.58
C THR A 186 12.44 -2.01 8.61
N VAL A 187 11.88 -3.15 8.20
CA VAL A 187 11.71 -4.36 9.04
C VAL A 187 12.49 -5.51 8.46
N GLU A 188 12.90 -6.44 9.31
CA GLU A 188 13.68 -7.61 8.94
C GLU A 188 12.89 -8.90 9.12
N GLU A 189 13.34 -9.98 8.45
CA GLU A 189 12.75 -11.30 8.66
C GLU A 189 12.82 -11.71 10.13
N LYS A 190 11.73 -12.30 10.63
CA LYS A 190 11.48 -12.72 12.03
C LYS A 190 11.12 -11.60 13.00
N ASP A 191 11.11 -10.34 12.57
CA ASP A 191 10.60 -9.25 13.40
C ASP A 191 9.14 -9.50 13.79
N LYS A 192 8.81 -9.16 15.03
CA LYS A 192 7.44 -9.12 15.53
C LYS A 192 6.91 -7.70 15.34
N VAL A 193 5.78 -7.58 14.67
CA VAL A 193 5.10 -6.31 14.43
C VAL A 193 3.70 -6.35 15.00
N LYS A 194 3.28 -5.24 15.61
CA LYS A 194 1.89 -4.97 15.97
C LYS A 194 1.19 -4.30 14.79
N LYS A 195 -0.13 -4.48 14.70
CA LYS A 195 -0.96 -3.71 13.76
C LYS A 195 -0.71 -2.21 13.95
N GLY A 196 -0.34 -1.53 12.86
CA GLY A 196 -0.01 -0.11 12.84
C GLY A 196 1.47 0.24 13.06
N ASP A 197 2.36 -0.73 13.30
CA ASP A 197 3.81 -0.50 13.33
C ASP A 197 4.33 -0.12 11.95
N GLN A 198 5.38 0.68 11.85
CA GLN A 198 5.94 1.09 10.55
C GLN A 198 6.67 -0.09 9.90
N LEU A 199 6.42 -0.29 8.61
CA LEU A 199 7.07 -1.32 7.78
C LEU A 199 8.12 -0.74 6.82
N GLY A 200 8.01 0.54 6.48
CA GLY A 200 8.91 1.23 5.54
C GLY A 200 8.32 2.50 4.94
N MET A 201 8.92 3.02 3.85
CA MET A 201 8.46 4.24 3.18
C MET A 201 8.89 4.40 1.71
N PHE A 202 8.13 5.20 0.96
CA PHE A 202 8.45 5.62 -0.41
C PHE A 202 9.33 6.86 -0.30
N HIS A 203 10.40 6.94 -1.09
CA HIS A 203 11.11 8.19 -1.34
C HIS A 203 10.58 8.84 -2.63
N TYR A 204 10.50 10.18 -2.65
CA TYR A 204 9.80 11.07 -3.61
C TYR A 204 9.10 10.50 -4.86
N GLY A 205 7.77 10.80 -5.06
CA GLY A 205 6.94 10.60 -6.28
C GLY A 205 5.47 10.07 -6.06
N GLY A 206 4.66 9.69 -7.09
CA GLY A 206 3.32 9.00 -6.95
C GLY A 206 3.22 7.48 -6.60
N SER A 207 2.44 7.11 -5.58
CA SER A 207 2.36 5.78 -4.93
C SER A 207 1.30 4.76 -5.33
N THR A 208 1.53 3.44 -5.32
CA THR A 208 0.42 2.48 -5.08
C THR A 208 0.85 1.32 -4.18
N HIS A 209 -0.10 0.66 -3.52
CA HIS A 209 0.19 -0.51 -2.69
C HIS A 209 -0.88 -1.59 -2.79
N LEU A 210 -0.51 -2.82 -2.48
CA LEU A 210 -1.39 -3.98 -2.43
C LEU A 210 -1.41 -4.64 -1.05
N LEU A 211 -2.58 -5.12 -0.66
CA LEU A 211 -2.75 -6.16 0.36
C LEU A 211 -3.27 -7.43 -0.32
N ILE A 212 -2.55 -8.53 -0.16
CA ILE A 212 -2.84 -9.80 -0.83
C ILE A 212 -3.11 -10.87 0.23
N PHE A 213 -4.29 -11.47 0.15
CA PHE A 213 -4.77 -12.51 1.05
C PHE A 213 -4.88 -13.85 0.32
N ARG A 214 -4.60 -14.94 1.03
CA ARG A 214 -4.70 -16.31 0.48
C ARG A 214 -6.15 -16.67 0.12
N PRO A 215 -6.37 -17.65 -0.78
CA PRO A 215 -7.70 -18.23 -0.97
C PRO A 215 -8.25 -18.77 0.36
N GLY A 216 -9.56 -18.65 0.56
CA GLY A 216 -10.26 -19.11 1.76
C GLY A 216 -10.32 -18.09 2.91
N VAL A 217 -9.58 -16.99 2.85
CA VAL A 217 -9.72 -15.88 3.82
C VAL A 217 -11.07 -15.19 3.59
N ASN A 218 -11.97 -15.29 4.58
CA ASN A 218 -13.29 -14.67 4.54
C ASN A 218 -13.20 -13.19 4.96
N ILE A 219 -12.80 -12.34 4.01
CA ILE A 219 -12.56 -10.92 4.23
C ILE A 219 -13.68 -10.05 3.66
N LYS A 220 -14.19 -9.13 4.48
CA LYS A 220 -15.15 -8.10 4.09
C LYS A 220 -14.51 -6.73 4.17
N PHE A 221 -14.34 -6.07 3.02
CA PHE A 221 -13.79 -4.72 2.94
C PHE A 221 -14.79 -3.65 3.35
N ASP A 222 -14.28 -2.60 3.99
CA ASP A 222 -14.95 -1.36 4.33
C ASP A 222 -14.22 -0.21 3.64
N THR A 223 -14.75 0.21 2.49
CA THR A 223 -14.22 1.32 1.70
C THR A 223 -14.74 2.68 2.18
N ARG A 224 -15.35 2.74 3.38
CA ARG A 224 -15.94 3.95 3.97
C ARG A 224 -16.99 4.62 3.07
N GLY A 225 -17.78 3.79 2.39
CA GLY A 225 -18.83 4.24 1.46
C GLY A 225 -18.34 4.68 0.09
N GLN A 226 -17.05 4.49 -0.23
CA GLN A 226 -16.48 4.82 -1.54
C GLN A 226 -16.54 3.62 -2.49
N THR A 227 -16.85 3.87 -3.76
CA THR A 227 -16.64 2.89 -4.83
C THR A 227 -15.18 2.97 -5.29
N PRO A 228 -14.37 1.89 -5.19
CA PRO A 228 -12.97 1.93 -5.60
C PRO A 228 -12.78 2.43 -7.04
N GLY A 229 -11.80 3.31 -7.23
CA GLY A 229 -11.53 3.94 -8.52
C GLY A 229 -10.63 5.16 -8.40
N LEU A 230 -10.45 5.88 -9.51
CA LEU A 230 -9.54 7.04 -9.61
C LEU A 230 -9.98 8.24 -8.78
N ASP A 231 -11.29 8.43 -8.60
CA ASP A 231 -11.85 9.59 -7.92
C ASP A 231 -12.03 9.40 -6.39
N THR A 232 -11.48 8.31 -5.86
CA THR A 232 -11.55 8.03 -4.42
C THR A 232 -10.62 8.92 -3.62
N LYS A 233 -10.95 9.09 -2.34
CA LYS A 233 -10.19 9.88 -1.36
C LYS A 233 -9.49 8.97 -0.37
N ASN A 234 -8.44 9.50 0.24
CA ASN A 234 -7.68 8.79 1.26
C ASN A 234 -8.56 8.29 2.39
N ILE A 235 -8.42 7.01 2.69
CA ILE A 235 -8.76 6.45 3.99
C ILE A 235 -7.51 6.62 4.88
N PRO A 236 -7.65 7.13 6.12
CA PRO A 236 -6.52 7.32 7.01
C PRO A 236 -5.68 6.06 7.24
N VAL A 237 -4.36 6.23 7.26
CA VAL A 237 -3.45 5.14 7.66
C VAL A 237 -3.82 4.66 9.07
N LYS A 238 -3.70 3.35 9.31
CA LYS A 238 -4.05 2.67 10.57
C LYS A 238 -5.55 2.62 10.92
N SER A 239 -6.43 3.17 10.08
CA SER A 239 -7.89 3.02 10.24
C SER A 239 -8.37 1.67 9.71
N LYS A 240 -9.54 1.20 10.12
CA LYS A 240 -10.14 -0.05 9.62
C LYS A 240 -10.44 0.03 8.12
N ILE A 241 -10.04 -1.00 7.37
CA ILE A 241 -10.41 -1.20 5.96
C ILE A 241 -11.01 -2.57 5.66
N ALA A 242 -10.90 -3.54 6.57
CA ALA A 242 -11.61 -4.81 6.43
C ALA A 242 -11.82 -5.51 7.77
N THR A 243 -12.77 -6.45 7.77
CA THR A 243 -12.98 -7.43 8.86
C THR A 243 -12.78 -8.82 8.28
N VAL A 244 -12.01 -9.65 8.97
CA VAL A 244 -11.86 -11.07 8.65
C VAL A 244 -12.77 -11.87 9.57
N HIS A 245 -13.48 -12.81 8.98
CA HIS A 245 -14.36 -13.73 9.68
C HIS A 245 -13.74 -15.13 9.68
N PRO A 246 -14.08 -15.98 10.66
CA PRO A 246 -13.71 -17.38 10.63
C PRO A 246 -14.11 -18.04 9.31
N SER A 247 -13.25 -18.92 8.80
CA SER A 247 -13.60 -19.78 7.66
C SER A 247 -14.78 -20.67 8.04
N ILE A 248 -15.73 -20.82 7.11
CA ILE A 248 -16.90 -21.72 7.23
C ILE A 248 -16.48 -23.14 6.87
#